data_AF-A0A1M5UXR8-F1
#
_entry.id   AF-A0A1M5UXR8-F1
#
_cell.length_a   1.000
_cell.length_b   1.000
_cell.length_c   1.000
_cell.angle_alpha   90.00
_cell.angle_beta   90.00
_cell.angle_gamma   90.00
#
_symmetry.space_group_name_H-M   'P 1'
#
loop_
_entity.id
_entity.type
_entity.pdbx_description
1 polymer ?
#
loop_
_entity_poly.entity_id
_entity_poly.type
_entity_poly.pdbx_seq_one_letter_code
_entity_poly.pdbx_strand_id
1 'polypeptide(L)'
;MTLRYLKGEEEYENFFIETEPCPELSKVTRPRTLPLLTKFETSKGEKYIWTTFSEDQIDLNFKNEKVLLKIIELILFYVSKRAKTIRLDAIGYLWKEVGTSCIHLKQTHKVIQLFRDILDIVAPETILITETNVPHKDNISYF
;
A
#
# COMPACT_ATOMS: atom_id res chain seq x y z
N MET A 1 -2.42 1.93 -13.90
CA MET A 1 -2.22 3.09 -13.01
C MET A 1 -0.88 3.76 -13.30
N THR A 2 0.26 3.07 -13.19
CA THR A 2 1.61 3.64 -13.37
C THR A 2 1.82 4.41 -14.68
N LEU A 3 1.56 3.81 -15.84
CA LEU A 3 1.75 4.48 -17.14
C LEU A 3 0.92 5.77 -17.28
N ARG A 4 -0.29 5.80 -16.70
CA ARG A 4 -1.19 6.96 -16.73
C ARG A 4 -0.69 8.09 -15.84
N TYR A 5 -0.19 7.73 -14.65
CA TYR A 5 0.51 8.66 -13.77
C TYR A 5 1.76 9.25 -14.43
N LEU A 6 2.61 8.44 -15.07
CA LEU A 6 3.81 8.94 -15.75
C LEU A 6 3.46 9.92 -16.89
N LYS A 7 2.33 9.69 -17.57
CA LYS A 7 1.75 10.61 -18.58
C LYS A 7 1.15 11.88 -18.00
N GLY A 8 1.05 12.01 -16.67
CA GLY A 8 0.50 13.19 -16.00
C GLY A 8 -1.02 13.30 -16.02
N GLU A 9 -1.74 12.18 -16.19
CA GLU A 9 -3.20 12.18 -16.13
C GLU A 9 -3.69 12.56 -14.71
N GLU A 10 -4.50 13.63 -14.60
CA GLU A 10 -4.96 14.20 -13.33
C GLU A 10 -5.68 13.19 -12.43
N GLU A 11 -6.37 12.19 -13.00
CA GLU A 11 -7.05 11.14 -12.23
C GLU A 11 -6.07 10.38 -11.31
N TYR A 12 -4.83 10.18 -11.76
CA TYR A 12 -3.80 9.38 -11.09
C TYR A 12 -2.83 10.23 -10.29
N GLU A 13 -3.06 11.55 -10.19
CA GLU A 13 -2.25 12.41 -9.34
C GLU A 13 -2.33 11.95 -7.88
N ASN A 14 -1.18 11.92 -7.19
CA ASN A 14 -1.03 11.43 -5.82
C ASN A 14 -1.40 9.95 -5.61
N PHE A 15 -1.45 9.11 -6.66
CA PHE A 15 -1.66 7.67 -6.50
C PHE A 15 -0.42 6.95 -5.97
N PHE A 16 0.74 7.53 -6.20
CA PHE A 16 2.03 7.06 -5.71
C PHE A 16 2.61 8.10 -4.76
N ILE A 17 3.66 7.71 -4.05
CA ILE A 17 4.29 8.54 -3.02
C ILE A 17 5.54 9.16 -3.61
N GLU A 18 5.45 10.44 -3.96
CA GLU A 18 6.58 11.27 -4.36
C GLU A 18 7.28 11.82 -3.11
N THR A 19 8.59 11.63 -2.99
CA THR A 19 9.38 12.24 -1.91
C THR A 19 10.84 12.35 -2.29
N GLU A 20 11.49 13.43 -1.88
CA GLU A 20 12.93 13.60 -2.03
C GLU A 20 13.70 12.70 -1.04
N PRO A 21 14.93 12.27 -1.39
CA PRO A 21 15.83 11.62 -0.44
C PRO A 21 16.09 12.53 0.77
N CYS A 22 15.80 12.06 1.97
CA CYS A 22 16.06 12.80 3.20
C CYS A 22 16.51 11.88 4.36
N PRO A 23 17.19 12.42 5.38
CA PRO A 23 17.70 11.61 6.50
C PRO A 23 16.62 10.83 7.26
N GLU A 24 15.39 11.37 7.33
CA GLU A 24 14.26 10.74 8.03
C GLU A 24 13.81 9.42 7.40
N LEU A 25 14.12 9.18 6.12
CA LEU A 25 13.84 7.91 5.44
C LEU A 25 14.68 6.75 5.98
N SER A 26 15.77 7.02 6.71
CA SER A 26 16.60 5.99 7.34
C SER A 26 15.84 5.16 8.39
N LYS A 27 14.73 5.69 8.93
CA LYS A 27 13.88 5.00 9.91
C LYS A 27 12.97 3.95 9.28
N VAL A 28 12.76 4.02 7.96
CA VAL A 28 11.88 3.10 7.23
C VAL A 28 12.42 1.68 7.33
N THR A 29 11.59 0.76 7.77
CA THR A 29 11.94 -0.67 7.75
C THR A 29 11.96 -1.16 6.32
N ARG A 30 13.06 -1.79 5.91
CA ARG A 30 13.25 -2.25 4.53
C ARG A 30 13.40 -3.76 4.49
N PRO A 31 12.56 -4.48 3.72
CA PRO A 31 12.66 -5.93 3.58
C PRO A 31 13.83 -6.35 2.67
N ARG A 32 14.36 -5.40 1.88
CA ARG A 32 15.45 -5.60 0.91
C ARG A 32 16.50 -4.51 1.08
N THR A 33 17.72 -4.81 0.66
CA THR A 33 18.85 -3.86 0.64
C THR A 33 18.80 -2.87 -0.54
N LEU A 34 17.80 -2.97 -1.43
CA LEU A 34 17.58 -2.12 -2.60
C LEU A 34 17.04 -0.73 -2.23
N PRO A 35 17.47 0.37 -2.89
CA PRO A 35 17.04 1.73 -2.56
C PRO A 35 15.53 1.88 -2.35
N LEU A 36 15.13 2.70 -1.37
CA LEU A 36 13.72 2.93 -1.06
C LEU A 36 12.99 3.77 -2.13
N LEU A 37 13.75 4.64 -2.80
CA LEU A 37 13.23 5.55 -3.82
C LEU A 37 13.86 5.20 -5.17
N THR A 38 13.01 5.12 -6.18
CA THR A 38 13.41 5.01 -7.58
C THR A 38 13.06 6.29 -8.31
N LYS A 39 13.96 6.73 -9.18
CA LYS A 39 13.80 7.90 -10.02
C LYS A 39 13.02 7.53 -11.27
N PHE A 40 11.97 8.29 -11.57
CA PHE A 40 11.13 8.12 -12.76
C PHE A 40 11.04 9.43 -13.55
N GLU A 41 11.07 9.30 -14.87
CA GLU A 41 10.75 10.39 -15.79
C GLU A 41 9.23 10.51 -15.94
N THR A 42 8.67 11.65 -15.56
CA THR A 42 7.24 11.94 -15.73
C THR A 42 7.06 13.11 -16.69
N SER A 43 5.84 13.28 -17.22
CA SER A 43 5.46 14.47 -18.00
C SER A 43 5.68 15.80 -17.26
N LYS A 44 5.70 15.77 -15.92
CA LYS A 44 5.94 16.94 -15.04
C LYS A 44 7.41 17.05 -14.60
N GLY A 45 8.30 16.28 -15.23
CA GLY A 45 9.73 16.21 -14.90
C GLY A 45 10.10 14.98 -14.09
N GLU A 46 11.35 14.95 -13.66
CA GLU A 46 11.93 13.88 -12.87
C GLU A 46 11.34 13.84 -11.46
N LYS A 47 11.00 12.63 -10.98
CA LYS A 47 10.43 12.40 -9.65
C LYS A 47 11.04 11.19 -8.96
N TYR A 48 11.30 11.31 -7.66
CA TYR A 48 11.62 10.17 -6.80
C TYR A 48 10.34 9.58 -6.22
N ILE A 49 10.11 8.29 -6.48
CA ILE A 49 8.90 7.57 -6.10
C ILE A 49 9.24 6.39 -5.19
N TRP A 50 8.41 6.16 -4.19
CA TRP A 50 8.56 5.10 -3.21
C TRP A 50 8.40 3.69 -3.82
N THR A 51 9.41 2.84 -3.60
CA THR A 51 9.51 1.47 -4.12
C THR A 51 10.11 0.54 -3.05
N THR A 52 9.28 0.06 -2.13
CA THR A 52 9.72 -0.67 -0.91
C THR A 52 10.49 -1.96 -1.21
N PHE A 53 10.13 -2.65 -2.30
CA PHE A 53 10.60 -4.01 -2.59
C PHE A 53 11.56 -4.06 -3.79
N SER A 54 11.19 -3.44 -4.91
CA SER A 54 11.99 -3.32 -6.12
C SER A 54 11.54 -2.12 -6.94
N GLU A 55 12.40 -1.66 -7.87
CA GLU A 55 12.11 -0.54 -8.75
C GLU A 55 10.87 -0.73 -9.65
N ASP A 56 10.53 -1.98 -9.98
CA ASP A 56 9.34 -2.33 -10.75
C ASP A 56 8.04 -2.31 -9.92
N GLN A 57 8.16 -2.20 -8.59
CA GLN A 57 7.04 -2.28 -7.65
C GLN A 57 6.87 -0.94 -6.94
N ILE A 58 6.03 -0.09 -7.53
CA ILE A 58 5.73 1.24 -6.99
C ILE A 58 4.64 1.17 -5.92
N ASP A 59 4.93 1.72 -4.75
CA ASP A 59 4.01 1.77 -3.62
C ASP A 59 2.82 2.70 -3.87
N LEU A 60 1.62 2.18 -3.62
CA LEU A 60 0.40 2.98 -3.64
C LEU A 60 0.30 3.89 -2.41
N ASN A 61 -0.22 5.09 -2.63
CA ASN A 61 -0.47 6.08 -1.61
C ASN A 61 -1.87 5.89 -0.98
N PHE A 62 -1.96 5.10 0.08
CA PHE A 62 -3.23 4.88 0.79
C PHE A 62 -3.76 6.10 1.58
N LYS A 63 -2.98 7.20 1.67
CA LYS A 63 -3.52 8.50 2.15
C LYS A 63 -4.49 9.13 1.15
N ASN A 64 -4.41 8.73 -0.12
CA ASN A 64 -5.31 9.20 -1.16
C ASN A 64 -6.60 8.34 -1.15
N GLU A 65 -7.73 8.97 -0.88
CA GLU A 65 -9.05 8.31 -0.84
C GLU A 65 -9.39 7.59 -2.14
N LYS A 66 -8.96 8.11 -3.31
CA LYS A 66 -9.22 7.48 -4.61
C LYS A 66 -8.48 6.14 -4.74
N VAL A 67 -7.28 6.04 -4.17
CA VAL A 67 -6.52 4.78 -4.12
C VAL A 67 -7.24 3.77 -3.23
N LEU A 68 -7.65 4.20 -2.03
CA LEU A 68 -8.40 3.35 -1.10
C LEU A 68 -9.68 2.80 -1.75
N LEU A 69 -10.47 3.67 -2.38
CA LEU A 69 -11.72 3.29 -3.06
C LEU A 69 -11.46 2.31 -4.21
N LYS A 70 -10.47 2.54 -5.07
CA LYS A 70 -10.13 1.60 -6.15
C LYS A 70 -9.71 0.22 -5.64
N ILE A 71 -9.03 0.16 -4.49
CA ILE A 71 -8.65 -1.12 -3.88
C ILE A 71 -9.86 -1.83 -3.26
N ILE A 72 -10.79 -1.09 -2.64
CA ILE A 72 -12.06 -1.65 -2.17
C ILE A 72 -12.87 -2.19 -3.36
N GLU A 73 -13.00 -1.44 -4.45
CA GLU A 73 -13.65 -1.90 -5.67
C GLU A 73 -13.01 -3.17 -6.22
N LEU A 74 -11.68 -3.26 -6.21
CA LEU A 74 -10.94 -4.46 -6.65
C LEU A 74 -11.23 -5.67 -5.75
N ILE A 75 -11.24 -5.48 -4.42
CA ILE A 75 -11.61 -6.53 -3.46
C ILE A 75 -13.04 -7.01 -3.74
N LEU A 76 -14.00 -6.09 -3.85
CA LEU A 76 -15.41 -6.39 -4.13
C LEU A 76 -15.59 -7.06 -5.49
N PHE A 77 -14.80 -6.68 -6.49
CA PHE A 77 -14.78 -7.33 -7.79
C PHE A 77 -14.40 -8.81 -7.64
N TYR A 78 -13.32 -9.15 -6.93
CA TYR A 78 -12.94 -10.55 -6.73
C TYR A 78 -13.98 -11.33 -5.90
N VAL A 79 -14.57 -10.71 -4.89
CA VAL A 79 -15.69 -11.29 -4.13
C VAL A 79 -16.88 -11.59 -5.04
N SER A 80 -17.24 -10.67 -5.95
CA SER A 80 -18.30 -10.88 -6.95
C SER A 80 -18.00 -12.05 -7.89
N LYS A 81 -16.72 -12.39 -8.07
CA LYS A 81 -16.24 -13.56 -8.80
C LYS A 81 -16.09 -14.82 -7.93
N ARG A 82 -16.70 -14.83 -6.74
CA ARG A 82 -16.75 -15.94 -5.78
C ARG A 82 -15.41 -16.26 -5.12
N ALA A 83 -14.50 -15.28 -5.01
CA ALA A 83 -13.30 -15.44 -4.19
C ALA A 83 -13.67 -15.66 -2.72
N LYS A 84 -13.25 -16.79 -2.14
CA LYS A 84 -13.48 -17.13 -0.72
C LYS A 84 -12.37 -16.68 0.20
N THR A 85 -11.18 -16.45 -0.35
CA THR A 85 -9.99 -16.07 0.41
C THR A 85 -9.25 -14.99 -0.34
N ILE A 86 -8.88 -13.93 0.36
CA ILE A 86 -8.09 -12.82 -0.17
C ILE A 86 -6.86 -12.68 0.72
N ARG A 87 -5.68 -12.88 0.12
CA ARG A 87 -4.39 -12.66 0.76
C ARG A 87 -3.97 -11.20 0.55
N LEU A 88 -3.82 -10.47 1.65
CA LEU A 88 -3.29 -9.11 1.68
C LEU A 88 -1.77 -9.18 1.74
N ASP A 89 -1.15 -9.17 0.56
CA ASP A 89 0.30 -9.20 0.39
C ASP A 89 0.96 -7.91 0.89
N ALA A 90 2.11 -8.02 1.56
CA ALA A 90 2.89 -6.88 2.04
C ALA A 90 2.08 -5.86 2.88
N ILE A 91 1.00 -6.29 3.53
CA ILE A 91 0.02 -5.38 4.14
C ILE A 91 0.63 -4.52 5.24
N GLY A 92 1.69 -4.99 5.91
CA GLY A 92 2.41 -4.20 6.90
C GLY A 92 2.91 -2.86 6.39
N TYR A 93 3.25 -2.76 5.10
CA TYR A 93 3.81 -1.57 4.45
C TYR A 93 2.73 -0.65 3.83
N LEU A 94 1.45 -0.89 4.11
CA LEU A 94 0.35 -0.16 3.47
C LEU A 94 0.45 1.36 3.64
N TRP A 95 0.71 1.82 4.87
CA TRP A 95 0.73 3.23 5.23
C TRP A 95 2.15 3.78 5.39
N LYS A 96 2.39 4.99 4.86
CA LYS A 96 3.70 5.62 4.83
C LYS A 96 3.68 6.97 5.54
N GLU A 97 4.61 7.14 6.46
CA GLU A 97 4.81 8.38 7.22
C GLU A 97 6.32 8.60 7.38
N VAL A 98 6.83 9.65 6.73
CA VAL A 98 8.26 10.00 6.79
C VAL A 98 8.65 10.25 8.26
N GLY A 99 9.81 9.73 8.66
CA GLY A 99 10.26 9.80 10.05
C GLY A 99 9.74 8.67 10.95
N THR A 100 9.01 7.69 10.40
CA THR A 100 8.55 6.48 11.10
C THR A 100 9.12 5.21 10.45
N SER A 101 8.76 4.03 11.00
CA SER A 101 9.13 2.74 10.43
C SER A 101 8.41 2.40 9.12
N CYS A 102 7.29 3.06 8.80
CA CYS A 102 6.40 2.73 7.66
C CYS A 102 5.97 1.25 7.59
N ILE A 103 5.96 0.56 8.74
CA ILE A 103 5.50 -0.81 8.87
C ILE A 103 4.66 -0.94 10.14
N HIS A 104 3.55 -1.67 10.11
CA HIS A 104 2.62 -1.87 11.25
C HIS A 104 2.06 -0.56 11.83
N LEU A 105 1.93 0.50 11.03
CA LEU A 105 1.37 1.76 11.49
C LEU A 105 -0.12 1.60 11.82
N LYS A 106 -0.62 2.33 12.82
CA LYS A 106 -2.04 2.28 13.25
C LYS A 106 -3.03 2.44 12.10
N GLN A 107 -2.67 3.27 11.11
CA GLN A 107 -3.46 3.51 9.92
C GLN A 107 -3.58 2.26 9.03
N THR A 108 -2.51 1.44 8.93
CA THR A 108 -2.57 0.14 8.26
C THR A 108 -3.63 -0.74 8.91
N HIS A 109 -3.63 -0.85 10.24
CA HIS A 109 -4.65 -1.62 10.97
C HIS A 109 -6.06 -1.09 10.72
N LYS A 110 -6.23 0.23 10.67
CA LYS A 110 -7.54 0.86 10.40
C LYS A 110 -8.05 0.54 8.99
N VAL A 111 -7.18 0.50 7.99
CA VAL A 111 -7.59 0.11 6.63
C VAL A 111 -7.96 -1.38 6.56
N ILE A 112 -7.24 -2.25 7.27
CA ILE A 112 -7.60 -3.68 7.34
C ILE A 112 -8.95 -3.87 8.03
N GLN A 113 -9.20 -3.16 9.14
CA GLN A 113 -10.50 -3.15 9.84
C GLN A 113 -11.61 -2.70 8.89
N LEU A 114 -11.39 -1.62 8.12
CA LEU A 114 -12.35 -1.16 7.11
C LEU A 114 -12.64 -2.24 6.05
N PHE A 115 -11.62 -2.94 5.55
CA PHE A 115 -11.83 -4.04 4.60
C PHE A 115 -12.64 -5.18 5.21
N ARG A 116 -12.38 -5.51 6.49
CA ARG A 116 -13.14 -6.52 7.23
C ARG A 116 -14.60 -6.10 7.40
N ASP A 117 -14.85 -4.88 7.85
CA ASP A 117 -16.21 -4.33 8.06
C ASP A 117 -17.04 -4.37 6.76
N ILE A 118 -16.43 -4.01 5.62
CA ILE A 118 -17.08 -4.07 4.32
C ILE A 118 -17.44 -5.52 3.96
N LEU A 119 -16.50 -6.45 4.13
CA LEU A 119 -16.73 -7.86 3.83
C LEU A 119 -17.78 -8.49 4.75
N ASP A 120 -17.84 -8.12 6.03
CA ASP A 120 -18.87 -8.61 6.95
C ASP A 120 -20.29 -8.28 6.49
N ILE A 121 -20.46 -7.15 5.79
CA ILE A 121 -21.75 -6.74 5.23
C ILE A 121 -22.07 -7.49 3.93
N VAL A 122 -21.11 -7.60 3.02
CA VAL A 122 -21.39 -8.04 1.63
C VAL A 122 -21.07 -9.51 1.36
N ALA A 123 -20.14 -10.10 2.11
CA ALA A 123 -19.65 -11.47 1.94
C ALA A 123 -18.97 -11.97 3.23
N PRO A 124 -19.73 -12.20 4.31
CA PRO A 124 -19.18 -12.50 5.64
C PRO A 124 -18.29 -13.75 5.65
N GLU A 125 -18.55 -14.70 4.75
CA GLU A 125 -17.80 -15.95 4.59
C GLU A 125 -16.39 -15.75 3.99
N THR A 126 -16.08 -14.57 3.45
CA THR A 126 -14.77 -14.30 2.82
C THR A 126 -13.68 -14.16 3.89
N ILE A 127 -12.63 -14.94 3.77
CA ILE A 127 -11.47 -14.93 4.68
C ILE A 127 -10.43 -13.92 4.18
N LEU A 128 -10.05 -12.97 5.04
CA LEU A 128 -8.87 -12.11 4.84
C LEU A 128 -7.66 -12.73 5.53
N ILE A 129 -6.57 -12.89 4.79
CA ILE A 129 -5.29 -13.38 5.32
C ILE A 129 -4.27 -12.26 5.18
N THR A 130 -3.75 -11.76 6.30
CA THR A 130 -2.64 -10.79 6.30
C THR A 130 -1.33 -11.53 6.14
N GLU A 131 -0.52 -11.15 5.16
CA GLU A 131 0.85 -11.62 5.09
C GLU A 131 1.80 -10.61 5.74
N THR A 132 2.43 -11.05 6.82
CA THR A 132 3.33 -10.25 7.64
C THR A 132 4.54 -11.09 8.06
N ASN A 133 5.65 -10.92 7.35
CA ASN A 133 6.92 -11.60 7.65
C ASN A 133 7.69 -10.88 8.77
N VAL A 134 7.10 -10.81 9.96
CA VAL A 134 7.68 -10.17 11.15
C VAL A 134 7.62 -11.08 12.37
N PRO A 135 8.44 -10.83 13.42
CA PRO A 135 8.40 -11.60 14.66
C PRO A 135 6.99 -11.67 15.26
N HIS A 136 6.63 -12.81 15.85
CA HIS A 136 5.26 -13.14 16.27
C HIS A 136 4.56 -12.06 17.14
N LYS A 137 5.30 -11.29 17.94
CA LYS A 137 4.74 -10.22 18.79
C LYS A 137 4.08 -9.11 17.97
N ASP A 138 4.57 -8.82 16.77
CA ASP A 138 4.04 -7.77 15.90
C ASP A 138 2.80 -8.25 15.11
N ASN A 139 2.63 -9.57 14.95
CA ASN A 139 1.47 -10.17 14.28
C ASN A 139 0.19 -10.11 15.11
N ILE A 140 0.27 -10.11 16.45
CA ILE A 140 -0.92 -10.09 17.31
C ILE A 140 -1.62 -8.72 17.25
N SER A 141 -0.91 -7.66 16.85
CA SER A 141 -1.47 -6.29 16.74
C SER A 141 -2.52 -6.11 15.64
N TYR A 142 -2.70 -7.12 14.76
CA TYR A 142 -3.68 -7.09 13.67
C TYR A 142 -5.08 -7.54 14.05
N PHE A 143 -5.27 -8.08 15.25
CA PHE A 143 -6.54 -8.61 15.74
C PHE A 143 -7.02 -7.85 16.98
#